data_AF-A0A2V5SYS0-F1
#
_entry.id   AF-A0A2V5SYS0-F1
#
_cell.length_a   1.000
_cell.length_b   1.000
_cell.length_c   1.000
_cell.angle_alpha   90.00
_cell.angle_beta   90.00
_cell.angle_gamma   90.00
#
_symmetry.space_group_name_H-M   'P 1'
#
loop_
_entity.id
_entity.type
_entity.pdbx_description
1 polymer ?
#
loop_
_entity_poly.entity_id
_entity_poly.type
_entity_poly.pdbx_seq_one_letter_code
_entity_poly.pdbx_strand_id
1 'polypeptide(L)'
;ETRPFLAPWWLSPAIAYWSGQPGVAGSSHESLSGIADSVRFFLAEDWRTAREILEHHRVAWVIVYDSERVAQNSSAILGLAVPRHAVCFVLDRTPAQAPWFLVFSAQNGAGKLYRTVER
;
A
#
# COMPACT_ATOMS: atom_id res chain seq x y z
N GLU A 1 1.72 5.14 -20.22
CA GLU A 1 0.45 4.53 -19.80
C GLU A 1 0.14 4.91 -18.36
N THR A 2 -1.12 5.15 -18.05
CA THR A 2 -1.60 5.44 -16.70
C THR A 2 -1.72 4.14 -15.91
N ARG A 3 -1.01 4.04 -14.78
CA ARG A 3 -0.83 2.83 -13.99
C ARG A 3 -1.14 3.13 -12.51
N PRO A 4 -2.28 2.67 -11.98
CA PRO A 4 -2.66 2.99 -10.61
C PRO A 4 -1.64 2.52 -9.57
N PHE A 5 -1.54 3.25 -8.48
CA PHE A 5 -0.67 2.88 -7.36
C PHE A 5 -1.42 2.85 -6.04
N LEU A 6 -0.97 1.99 -5.13
CA LEU A 6 -1.38 1.98 -3.73
C LEU A 6 -0.22 2.48 -2.86
N ALA A 7 -0.51 3.47 -2.02
CA ALA A 7 0.42 4.05 -1.06
C ALA A 7 -0.34 4.48 0.21
N PRO A 8 0.35 4.83 1.31
CA PRO A 8 -0.30 5.40 2.48
C PRO A 8 -1.07 6.66 2.10
N TRP A 9 -2.33 6.75 2.55
CA TRP A 9 -3.28 7.73 2.03
C TRP A 9 -2.83 9.21 2.13
N TRP A 10 -2.08 9.57 3.17
CA TRP A 10 -1.55 10.93 3.35
C TRP A 10 -0.39 11.25 2.40
N LEU A 11 0.30 10.22 1.88
CA LEU A 11 1.42 10.38 0.95
C LEU A 11 0.95 10.35 -0.51
N SER A 12 -0.19 9.69 -0.78
CA SER A 12 -0.72 9.53 -2.13
C SER A 12 -0.92 10.83 -2.93
N PRO A 13 -1.39 11.96 -2.37
CA PRO A 13 -1.52 13.21 -3.14
C PRO A 13 -0.20 13.69 -3.72
N ALA A 14 0.89 13.63 -2.94
CA ALA A 14 2.21 14.05 -3.41
C ALA A 14 2.72 13.10 -4.50
N ILE A 15 2.57 11.79 -4.32
CA ILE A 15 2.96 10.79 -5.32
C ILE A 15 2.17 11.00 -6.61
N ALA A 16 0.85 11.18 -6.52
CA ALA A 16 -0.01 11.40 -7.68
C ALA A 16 0.39 12.67 -8.45
N TYR A 17 0.65 13.77 -7.73
CA TYR A 17 1.10 15.03 -8.32
C TYR A 17 2.41 14.86 -9.11
N TRP A 18 3.43 14.26 -8.51
CA TRP A 18 4.76 14.16 -9.13
C TRP A 18 4.86 13.06 -10.20
N SER A 19 4.09 11.98 -10.08
CA SER A 19 4.16 10.84 -11.00
C SER A 19 3.14 10.90 -12.14
N GLY A 20 2.10 11.73 -12.02
CA GLY A 20 0.95 11.74 -12.92
C GLY A 20 0.13 10.44 -12.88
N GLN A 21 0.38 9.56 -11.91
CA GLN A 21 -0.33 8.29 -11.75
C GLN A 21 -1.52 8.45 -10.80
N PRO A 22 -2.61 7.68 -10.99
CA PRO A 22 -3.76 7.72 -10.11
C PRO A 22 -3.48 6.90 -8.85
N GLY A 23 -3.64 7.52 -7.68
CA GLY A 23 -3.57 6.82 -6.40
C GLY A 23 -4.90 6.16 -6.05
N VAL A 24 -4.86 4.96 -5.48
CA VAL A 24 -6.04 4.32 -4.88
C VAL A 24 -6.64 5.20 -3.79
N ALA A 25 -5.78 5.81 -2.98
CA ALA A 25 -6.17 6.73 -1.92
C ALA A 25 -5.75 8.17 -2.22
N GLY A 26 -6.39 9.10 -1.55
CA GLY A 26 -6.00 10.50 -1.44
C GLY A 26 -6.27 11.00 -0.03
N SER A 27 -6.06 12.29 0.24
CA SER A 27 -6.34 12.91 1.53
C SER A 27 -7.66 13.69 1.58
N SER A 28 -8.45 13.65 0.50
CA SER A 28 -9.78 14.28 0.42
C SER A 28 -10.86 13.38 1.02
N HIS A 29 -11.95 13.98 1.49
CA HIS A 29 -13.16 13.25 1.90
C HIS A 29 -13.76 12.42 0.74
N GLU A 30 -13.56 12.85 -0.51
CA GLU A 30 -14.01 12.09 -1.68
C GLU A 30 -13.23 10.78 -1.86
N SER A 31 -12.08 10.64 -1.21
CA SER A 31 -11.24 9.45 -1.28
C SER A 31 -11.46 8.46 -0.15
N LEU A 32 -12.48 8.64 0.71
CA LEU A 32 -12.69 7.80 1.91
C LEU A 32 -12.69 6.29 1.63
N SER A 33 -13.30 5.84 0.52
CA SER A 33 -13.27 4.43 0.12
C SER A 33 -11.85 3.95 -0.19
N GLY A 34 -11.10 4.73 -0.96
CA GLY A 34 -9.69 4.48 -1.28
C GLY A 34 -8.78 4.51 -0.05
N ILE A 35 -9.05 5.43 0.89
CA ILE A 35 -8.35 5.49 2.19
C ILE A 35 -8.60 4.18 2.94
N ALA A 36 -9.86 3.76 3.06
CA ALA A 36 -10.23 2.53 3.74
C ALA A 36 -9.52 1.30 3.15
N ASP A 37 -9.44 1.20 1.82
CA ASP A 37 -8.77 0.08 1.15
C ASP A 37 -7.25 0.14 1.29
N SER A 38 -6.65 1.34 1.23
CA SER A 38 -5.22 1.52 1.49
C SER A 38 -4.84 1.07 2.92
N VAL A 39 -5.60 1.50 3.94
CA VAL A 39 -5.32 1.09 5.33
C VAL A 39 -5.58 -0.39 5.57
N ARG A 40 -6.61 -0.97 4.94
CA ARG A 40 -6.86 -2.42 4.99
C ARG A 40 -5.74 -3.22 4.34
N PHE A 41 -5.24 -2.77 3.19
CA PHE A 41 -4.11 -3.41 2.53
C PHE A 41 -2.89 -3.46 3.45
N PHE A 42 -2.50 -2.33 4.05
CA PHE A 42 -1.31 -2.28 4.88
C PHE A 42 -1.44 -3.05 6.19
N LEU A 43 -2.64 -3.10 6.76
CA LEU A 43 -2.91 -3.79 8.03
C LEU A 43 -3.33 -5.25 7.87
N ALA A 44 -3.55 -5.74 6.64
CA ALA A 44 -3.90 -7.14 6.39
C ALA A 44 -2.84 -8.09 6.97
N GLU A 45 -3.27 -9.23 7.50
CA GLU A 45 -2.40 -10.30 8.00
C GLU A 45 -2.19 -11.42 6.98
N ASP A 46 -2.98 -11.40 5.90
CA ASP A 46 -2.97 -12.42 4.87
C ASP A 46 -2.82 -11.81 3.47
N TRP A 47 -2.14 -12.53 2.59
CA TRP A 47 -1.88 -12.09 1.23
C TRP A 47 -3.09 -12.17 0.32
N ARG A 48 -4.15 -12.89 0.71
CA ARG A 48 -5.37 -13.00 -0.10
C ARG A 48 -6.14 -11.68 -0.05
N THR A 49 -6.39 -11.15 1.13
CA THR A 49 -7.02 -9.83 1.33
C THR A 49 -6.23 -8.73 0.62
N ALA A 50 -4.90 -8.73 0.80
CA ALA A 50 -4.03 -7.77 0.15
C ALA A 50 -4.14 -7.85 -1.38
N ARG A 51 -4.15 -9.07 -1.94
CA ARG A 51 -4.28 -9.29 -3.38
C ARG A 51 -5.64 -8.85 -3.93
N GLU A 52 -6.74 -9.20 -3.24
CA GLU A 52 -8.09 -8.83 -3.65
C GLU A 52 -8.24 -7.31 -3.76
N ILE A 53 -7.65 -6.54 -2.85
CA ILE A 53 -7.61 -5.08 -2.91
C ILE A 53 -6.81 -4.58 -4.13
N LEU A 54 -5.63 -5.15 -4.37
CA LEU A 54 -4.79 -4.75 -5.51
C LEU A 54 -5.47 -5.03 -6.85
N GLU A 55 -6.14 -6.19 -6.98
CA GLU A 55 -6.88 -6.59 -8.18
C GLU A 55 -8.11 -5.70 -8.40
N HIS A 56 -8.90 -5.44 -7.36
CA HIS A 56 -10.07 -4.56 -7.41
C HIS A 56 -9.73 -3.18 -7.98
N HIS A 57 -8.59 -2.62 -7.54
CA HIS A 57 -8.13 -1.29 -7.95
C HIS A 57 -7.18 -1.30 -9.16
N ARG A 58 -6.90 -2.47 -9.75
CA ARG A 58 -5.95 -2.66 -10.85
C ARG A 58 -4.61 -1.99 -10.58
N VAL A 59 -4.14 -2.13 -9.34
CA VAL A 59 -2.89 -1.52 -8.87
C VAL A 59 -1.74 -2.12 -9.64
N ALA A 60 -0.90 -1.27 -10.23
CA ALA A 60 0.34 -1.63 -10.90
C ALA A 60 1.56 -1.50 -9.97
N TRP A 61 1.48 -0.59 -9.00
CA TRP A 61 2.58 -0.21 -8.12
C TRP A 61 2.14 -0.11 -6.67
N VAL A 62 2.91 -0.70 -5.75
CA VAL A 62 2.74 -0.52 -4.31
C VAL A 62 3.96 0.22 -3.77
N ILE A 63 3.70 1.33 -3.08
CA ILE A 63 4.72 2.13 -2.40
C ILE A 63 4.61 1.86 -0.90
N VAL A 64 5.73 1.41 -0.33
CA VAL A 64 5.86 1.12 1.10
C VAL A 64 6.75 2.18 1.71
N TYR A 65 6.29 2.76 2.81
CA TYR A 65 6.91 3.88 3.52
C TYR A 65 6.72 3.65 5.01
N ASP A 66 7.76 3.81 5.83
CA ASP A 66 7.74 3.77 7.31
C ASP A 66 6.66 2.83 7.87
N SER A 67 6.96 1.53 7.91
CA SER A 67 5.97 0.52 8.28
C SER A 67 5.37 0.72 9.67
N GLU A 68 6.12 1.29 10.62
CA GLU A 68 5.62 1.56 11.96
C GLU A 68 4.57 2.66 11.94
N ARG A 69 4.88 3.79 11.29
CA ARG A 69 3.92 4.88 11.13
C ARG A 69 2.69 4.43 10.35
N VAL A 70 2.88 3.62 9.31
CA VAL A 70 1.78 3.08 8.51
C VAL A 70 0.88 2.15 9.30
N ALA A 71 1.47 1.24 10.08
CA ALA A 71 0.71 0.33 10.93
C ALA A 71 -0.12 1.09 11.97
N GLN A 72 0.50 2.04 12.69
CA GLN A 72 -0.18 2.82 13.73
C GLN A 72 -1.31 3.68 13.15
N ASN A 73 -1.07 4.37 12.03
CA ASN A 73 -2.10 5.19 11.40
C ASN A 73 -3.27 4.33 10.90
N SER A 74 -2.98 3.20 10.24
CA SER A 74 -4.01 2.29 9.72
C SER A 74 -4.83 1.66 10.85
N SER A 75 -4.16 1.24 11.94
CA SER A 75 -4.79 0.73 13.17
C SER A 75 -5.73 1.76 13.79
N ALA A 76 -5.31 3.02 13.91
CA ALA A 76 -6.14 4.09 14.46
C ALA A 76 -7.38 4.37 13.60
N ILE A 77 -7.24 4.34 12.27
CA ILE A 77 -8.36 4.55 11.34
C ILE A 77 -9.37 3.40 11.40
N LEU A 78 -8.89 2.16 11.50
CA LEU A 78 -9.75 0.98 11.53
C LEU A 78 -10.27 0.63 12.93
N GLY A 79 -9.74 1.24 13.99
CA GLY A 79 -10.08 0.91 15.37
C GLY A 79 -9.61 -0.49 15.78
N LEU A 80 -8.54 -0.99 15.17
CA LEU A 80 -7.98 -2.34 15.39
C LEU A 80 -6.63 -2.25 16.09
N ALA A 81 -6.23 -3.29 16.82
CA ALA A 81 -4.83 -3.40 17.27
C ALA A 81 -3.89 -3.61 16.08
N VAL A 82 -2.64 -3.14 16.18
CA VAL A 82 -1.63 -3.40 15.15
C VAL A 82 -1.28 -4.89 15.12
N PRO A 83 -1.50 -5.59 13.99
CA PRO A 83 -1.13 -6.99 13.88
C PRO A 83 0.39 -7.18 13.81
N ARG A 84 0.89 -8.27 14.39
CA ARG A 84 2.34 -8.55 14.43
C ARG A 84 2.95 -8.78 13.05
N HIS A 85 2.17 -9.34 12.13
CA HIS A 85 2.62 -9.72 10.79
C HIS A 85 1.84 -8.97 9.70
N ALA A 86 1.47 -7.72 9.99
CA ALA A 86 0.81 -6.86 9.01
C ALA A 86 1.66 -6.76 7.72
N VAL A 87 0.99 -6.72 6.57
CA VAL A 87 1.60 -6.64 5.24
C VAL A 87 2.64 -5.52 5.16
N CYS A 88 2.38 -4.36 5.75
CA CYS A 88 3.34 -3.25 5.77
C CYS A 88 4.70 -3.63 6.39
N PHE A 89 4.73 -4.45 7.45
CA PHE A 89 5.97 -4.89 8.08
C PHE A 89 6.73 -5.86 7.20
N VAL A 90 6.04 -6.80 6.56
CA VAL A 90 6.69 -7.78 5.68
C VAL A 90 7.32 -7.05 4.47
N LEU A 91 6.54 -6.20 3.81
CA LEU A 91 7.03 -5.47 2.65
C LEU A 91 8.13 -4.45 3.00
N ASP A 92 8.18 -3.93 4.22
CA ASP A 92 9.23 -2.99 4.64
C ASP A 92 10.48 -3.69 5.19
N ARG A 93 10.32 -4.73 6.01
CA ARG A 93 11.46 -5.32 6.76
C ARG A 93 12.00 -6.58 6.10
N THR A 94 11.14 -7.36 5.47
CA THR A 94 11.50 -8.66 4.88
C THR A 94 11.03 -8.76 3.42
N PRO A 95 11.54 -7.90 2.51
CA PRO A 95 11.09 -7.82 1.11
C PRO A 95 11.22 -9.15 0.36
N ALA A 96 12.17 -10.01 0.74
CA ALA A 96 12.34 -11.35 0.18
C ALA A 96 11.19 -12.33 0.52
N GLN A 97 10.34 -11.98 1.51
CA GLN A 97 9.14 -12.74 1.88
C GLN A 97 7.87 -12.18 1.23
N ALA A 98 7.99 -11.15 0.39
CA ALA A 98 6.85 -10.66 -0.40
C ALA A 98 6.31 -11.79 -1.30
N PRO A 99 4.99 -11.87 -1.49
CA PRO A 99 4.40 -12.90 -2.33
C PRO A 99 4.79 -12.70 -3.79
N TRP A 100 4.73 -13.76 -4.59
CA TRP A 100 5.14 -13.74 -6.00
C TRP A 100 4.43 -12.66 -6.85
N PHE A 101 3.23 -12.23 -6.46
CA PHE A 101 2.46 -11.20 -7.17
C PHE A 101 2.93 -9.76 -6.87
N LEU A 102 3.88 -9.59 -5.93
CA LEU A 102 4.53 -8.31 -5.61
C LEU A 102 6.03 -8.42 -5.82
N VAL A 103 6.50 -7.95 -6.96
CA VAL A 103 7.92 -8.00 -7.33
C VAL A 103 8.61 -6.75 -6.82
N PHE A 104 9.55 -6.92 -5.89
CA PHE A 104 10.41 -5.83 -5.43
C PHE A 104 11.15 -5.22 -6.63
N SER A 105 11.00 -3.91 -6.83
CA SER A 105 11.49 -3.20 -8.01
C SER A 105 12.57 -2.18 -7.69
N ALA A 106 12.42 -1.42 -6.61
CA ALA A 106 13.38 -0.40 -6.20
C ALA A 106 13.23 -0.03 -4.72
N GLN A 107 14.24 0.64 -4.16
CA GLN A 107 14.17 1.28 -2.85
C GLN A 107 15.05 2.51 -2.78
N ASN A 108 14.76 3.39 -1.83
CA ASN A 108 15.64 4.47 -1.41
C ASN A 108 15.62 4.58 0.12
N GLY A 109 16.24 5.63 0.69
CA GLY A 109 16.25 5.84 2.14
C GLY A 109 14.88 6.11 2.78
N ALA A 110 13.84 6.38 1.99
CA ALA A 110 12.50 6.68 2.47
C ALA A 110 11.51 5.50 2.34
N GLY A 111 11.70 4.61 1.37
CA GLY A 111 10.74 3.55 1.13
C GLY A 111 11.11 2.58 0.01
N LYS A 112 10.17 1.67 -0.26
CA LYS A 112 10.29 0.57 -1.21
C LYS A 112 9.18 0.61 -2.24
N LEU A 113 9.50 0.16 -3.45
CA LEU A 113 8.59 0.10 -4.58
C LEU A 113 8.44 -1.36 -5.04
N TYR A 114 7.19 -1.81 -5.13
CA TYR A 114 6.84 -3.12 -5.65
C TYR A 114 5.98 -2.98 -6.89
N ARG A 115 6.27 -3.80 -7.90
CA ARG A 115 5.42 -3.95 -9.08
C ARG A 115 4.45 -5.09 -8.84
N THR A 116 3.18 -4.89 -9.15
CA THR A 116 2.22 -6.00 -9.19
C THR A 116 2.38 -6.75 -10.51
N VAL A 117 2.21 -8.07 -10.47
CA VAL A 117 2.13 -8.89 -11.68
C VAL A 117 0.72 -9.46 -11.79
N GLU A 118 0.02 -9.08 -12.86
CA GLU A 118 -1.23 -9.72 -13.26
C GLU A 118 -0.92 -11.14 -13.75
N ARG A 119 -1.79 -12.09 -13.43
CA ARG A 119 -1.73 -13.45 -13.96
C ARG A 119 -2.75 -13.62 -15.07
#